data_AF-A0A496WMC8-F1
#
_entry.id   AF-A0A496WMC8-F1
#
_cell.length_a   1.000
_cell.length_b   1.000
_cell.length_c   1.000
_cell.angle_alpha   90.00
_cell.angle_beta   90.00
_cell.angle_gamma   90.00
#
_symmetry.space_group_name_H-M   'P 1'
#
loop_
_entity.id
_entity.type
_entity.pdbx_description
1 polymer ?
#
loop_
_entity_poly.entity_id
_entity_poly.type
_entity_poly.pdbx_seq_one_letter_code
_entity_poly.pdbx_strand_id
1 'polypeptide(L)' 'MELWEQLLAAVLGLLIIFMFFPSIKGAMEKSRSAEEKHWGTVLLLAAALTGFIILLISSV' A
#
# COMPACT_ATOMS: atom_id res chain seq x y z
N MET A 1 9.21 -20.91 -8.57
CA MET A 1 9.96 -20.27 -7.48
C MET A 1 10.59 -21.38 -6.67
N GLU A 2 11.90 -21.34 -6.52
CA GLU A 2 12.65 -22.28 -5.67
C GLU A 2 12.27 -22.08 -4.18
N LEU A 3 12.38 -23.13 -3.35
CA LEU A 3 11.96 -23.09 -1.94
C LEU A 3 12.66 -21.96 -1.16
N TRP A 4 13.93 -21.72 -1.51
CA TRP A 4 14.75 -20.66 -0.94
C TRP A 4 14.29 -19.25 -1.33
N GLU A 5 13.81 -19.06 -2.56
CA GLU A 5 13.27 -17.78 -3.02
C GLU A 5 11.97 -17.45 -2.29
N GLN A 6 11.13 -18.46 -2.05
CA GLN A 6 9.88 -18.28 -1.31
C GLN A 6 10.13 -17.92 0.17
N LEU A 7 11.13 -18.55 0.80
CA LEU A 7 11.57 -18.20 2.16
C LEU A 7 12.13 -16.78 2.24
N LEU A 8 12.98 -16.39 1.28
CA LEU A 8 13.50 -15.02 1.19
C LEU A 8 12.38 -14.00 1.00
N ALA A 9 11.42 -14.28 0.11
CA ALA A 9 10.28 -13.41 -0.12
C ALA A 9 9.41 -13.26 1.14
N ALA A 10 9.21 -14.35 1.90
CA ALA A 10 8.47 -14.32 3.15
C ALA A 10 9.19 -13.48 4.22
N VAL A 11 10.51 -13.65 4.36
CA VAL A 11 11.33 -12.87 5.31
C VAL A 11 11.36 -11.39 4.92
N LEU A 12 11.51 -11.08 3.63
CA LEU A 12 11.46 -9.71 3.13
C LEU A 12 10.09 -9.08 3.37
N GLY A 13 9.00 -9.81 3.13
CA GLY A 13 7.64 -9.37 3.44
C GLY A 13 7.48 -9.05 4.93
N LEU A 14 7.96 -9.91 5.81
CA LEU A 14 7.98 -9.69 7.26
C LEU A 14 8.80 -8.47 7.66
N LEU A 15 9.99 -8.28 7.08
CA LEU A 15 10.85 -7.12 7.33
C LEU A 15 10.18 -5.81 6.89
N ILE A 16 9.57 -5.79 5.71
CA ILE A 16 8.81 -4.63 5.21
C ILE A 16 7.68 -4.32 6.18
N ILE A 17 6.88 -5.32 6.56
CA ILE A 17 5.80 -5.11 7.55
C ILE A 17 6.39 -4.56 8.84
N PHE A 18 7.43 -5.17 9.41
CA PHE A 18 8.01 -4.73 10.69
C PHE A 18 8.61 -3.31 10.62
N MET A 19 9.18 -2.91 9.48
CA MET A 19 9.77 -1.59 9.26
C MET A 19 8.70 -0.51 9.07
N PHE A 20 7.63 -0.79 8.32
CA PHE A 20 6.60 0.21 8.01
C PHE A 20 5.42 0.22 8.99
N PHE A 21 5.10 -0.91 9.63
CA PHE A 21 4.03 -1.02 10.62
C PHE A 21 4.10 0.00 11.77
N PRO A 22 5.26 0.25 12.42
CA PRO A 22 5.34 1.28 13.46
C PRO A 22 5.10 2.69 12.90
N SER A 23 5.59 2.97 11.69
CA SER A 23 5.42 4.25 11.00
C SER A 23 3.97 4.50 10.57
N ILE A 24 3.24 3.45 10.20
CA ILE A 24 1.81 3.53 9.84
C ILE A 24 0.98 3.96 11.05
N LYS A 25 1.30 3.52 12.27
CA LYS A 25 0.54 3.91 13.47
C LYS A 25 0.57 5.42 13.72
N GLY A 26 1.74 6.04 13.63
CA GLY A 26 1.88 7.50 13.79
C GLY A 26 1.19 8.28 12.67
N ALA A 27 1.28 7.81 11.43
CA ALA A 27 0.56 8.38 10.30
C ALA A 27 -0.97 8.23 10.45
N MET A 28 -1.44 7.09 10.96
CA MET A 28 -2.85 6.83 11.24
C MET A 28 -3.39 7.73 12.35
N GLU A 29 -2.67 7.91 13.46
CA GLU A 29 -3.07 8.86 14.50
C GLU A 29 -3.13 10.30 13.97
N LYS A 30 -2.10 10.72 13.22
CA LYS A 30 -2.11 12.03 12.56
C LYS A 30 -3.29 12.21 11.60
N SER A 31 -3.66 11.17 10.85
CA SER A 31 -4.83 11.19 9.96
C SER A 31 -6.17 11.19 10.72
N ARG A 32 -6.19 10.66 11.95
CA ARG A 32 -7.39 10.60 12.79
C ARG A 32 -7.67 11.95 13.42
N SER A 33 -6.61 12.66 13.80
CA SER A 33 -6.61 13.99 14.45
C SER A 33 -6.61 15.16 13.46
N ALA A 34 -6.42 14.92 12.16
CA ALA A 34 -6.44 15.96 11.14
C ALA A 34 -7.84 16.59 11.02
N GLU A 35 -7.91 17.92 11.05
CA GLU A 35 -9.15 18.70 10.85
C GLU A 35 -9.78 18.40 9.49
N GLU A 36 -8.96 18.24 8.44
CA GLU A 36 -9.41 17.85 7.10
C GLU A 36 -9.00 16.42 6.74
N LYS A 37 -10.00 15.55 6.68
CA LYS A 37 -9.85 14.14 6.29
C LYS A 37 -9.99 13.99 4.78
N HIS A 38 -8.90 14.16 4.03
CA HIS A 38 -8.87 13.97 2.56
C HIS A 38 -8.94 12.50 2.10
N TRP A 39 -9.49 11.60 2.92
CA TRP A 39 -9.65 10.18 2.60
C TRP A 39 -10.46 9.96 1.32
N GLY A 40 -11.42 10.85 1.02
CA GLY A 40 -12.18 10.83 -0.23
C GLY A 40 -11.30 11.09 -1.46
N THR A 41 -10.39 12.07 -1.39
CA THR A 41 -9.44 12.36 -2.48
C THR A 41 -8.44 11.23 -2.69
N VAL A 42 -7.95 10.65 -1.59
CA VAL A 42 -7.04 9.49 -1.66
C VAL A 42 -7.76 8.29 -2.29
N LEU A 43 -9.01 8.03 -1.91
CA LEU A 43 -9.81 6.95 -2.48
C LEU A 43 -10.07 7.17 -3.97
N LEU A 44 -10.41 8.41 -4.36
CA LEU A 44 -10.64 8.77 -5.76
C LEU A 44 -9.36 8.61 -6.59
N LEU A 45 -8.21 9.05 -6.07
CA LEU A 45 -6.92 8.87 -6.72
C LEU A 45 -6.57 7.37 -6.87
N ALA A 46 -6.79 6.58 -5.82
CA ALA A 46 -6.55 5.14 -5.86
C ALA A 46 -7.46 4.43 -6.88
N ALA A 47 -8.74 4.82 -6.95
CA ALA A 47 -9.69 4.29 -7.92
C ALA A 47 -9.29 4.66 -9.37
N ALA A 48 -8.93 5.93 -9.60
CA ALA A 48 -8.48 6.41 -10.91
C ALA A 48 -7.20 5.68 -11.37
N LEU A 49 -6.22 5.53 -10.47
CA LEU A 49 -4.96 4.84 -10.77
C LEU A 49 -5.20 3.35 -11.06
N THR A 50 -6.03 2.69 -10.26
CA THR A 50 -6.40 1.28 -10.47
C THR A 50 -7.12 1.09 -11.80
N GLY A 51 -8.09 1.96 -12.12
CA GLY A 51 -8.77 1.95 -13.41
C GLY A 51 -7.81 2.14 -14.58
N PHE A 52 -6.86 3.07 -14.46
CA PHE A 52 -5.82 3.29 -15.47
C PHE A 52 -4.95 2.05 -15.69
N ILE A 53 -4.51 1.38 -14.62
CA ILE A 53 -3.72 0.14 -14.72
C ILE A 53 -4.52 -0.97 -15.40
N ILE A 54 -5.80 -1.14 -15.06
CA ILE A 54 -6.69 -2.12 -15.71
C ILE A 54 -6.81 -1.83 -17.21
N LEU A 55 -7.01 -0.56 -17.58
CA LEU A 55 -7.06 -0.15 -18.98
C LEU A 55 -5.74 -0.44 -19.71
N LEU A 56 -4.60 -0.17 -19.07
CA LEU A 56 -3.28 -0.50 -19.61
C LEU A 56 -3.13 -2.00 -19.87
N ILE A 57 -3.45 -2.84 -18.88
CA ILE A 57 -3.40 -4.30 -19.02
C ILE A 57 -4.33 -4.79 -20.12
N SER A 58 -5.52 -4.20 -20.24
CA SER A 58 -6.51 -4.60 -21.25
C SER A 58 -6.18 -4.13 -22.66
N SER A 59 -5.32 -3.10 -22.79
CA SER A 59 -4.91 -2.51 -24.06
C SER A 59 -3.63 -3.12 -24.63
N VAL A 60 -2.91 -3.94 -23.85
CA VAL A 60 -1.67 -4.64 -24.24
C VAL A 60 -2.01 -6.08 -24.59
#